data_AF-C6XVA0-F1
#
_entry.id   AF-C6XVA0-F1
#
_cell.length_a   1.000
_cell.length_b   1.000
_cell.length_c   1.000
_cell.angle_alpha   90.00
_cell.angle_beta   90.00
_cell.angle_gamma   90.00
#
_symmetry.space_group_name_H-M   'P 1'
#
loop_
_entity.id
_entity.type
_entity.pdbx_description
1 polymer ?
#
loop_
_entity_poly.entity_id
_entity_poly.type
_entity_poly.pdbx_seq_one_letter_code
_entity_poly.pdbx_strand_id
1 'polypeptide(L)' 'MALVGKIFKEEKDILYRRGEIKGEIKGRYEEAMEIALEMKKDKFPIEKIAKYTGLTIEEIQAL' A
#
# COMPACT_ATOMS: atom_id res chain seq x y z
N MET A 1 19.65 29.40 25.05
CA MET A 1 19.18 28.70 23.82
C MET A 1 19.53 27.21 23.89
N ALA A 2 18.61 26.31 24.22
CA ALA A 2 18.88 24.86 24.11
C ALA A 2 17.63 23.95 24.02
N LEU A 3 16.42 24.47 23.80
CA LEU A 3 15.20 23.63 23.82
C LEU A 3 14.61 23.38 22.42
N VAL A 4 14.82 24.28 21.46
CA VAL A 4 14.19 24.19 20.13
C VAL A 4 14.85 23.13 19.24
N GLY A 5 16.16 22.92 19.35
CA GLY A 5 16.89 22.01 18.46
C GLY A 5 16.65 20.50 18.68
N LYS A 6 16.19 20.09 19.87
CA LYS A 6 15.87 18.68 20.16
C LYS A 6 14.52 18.24 19.60
N ILE A 7 13.51 19.12 19.66
CA ILE A 7 12.13 18.82 19.21
C ILE A 7 12.10 18.49 17.71
N PHE A 8 12.84 19.24 16.89
CA PHE A 8 12.88 19.03 15.44
C PHE A 8 13.56 17.73 14.98
N LYS A 9 14.39 17.10 15.82
CA LYS A 9 15.10 15.87 15.44
C LYS A 9 14.25 14.62 15.67
N GLU A 10 13.42 14.60 16.72
CA GLU A 10 12.52 13.48 17.02
C GLU A 10 11.22 13.53 16.19
N GLU A 11 10.65 14.70 15.93
CA GLU A 11 9.42 14.82 15.11
C GLU A 11 9.65 14.47 13.63
N LYS A 12 10.84 14.80 13.09
CA LYS A 12 11.21 14.44 11.71
C LYS A 12 11.20 12.92 11.51
N ASP A 13 11.61 12.16 12.51
CA ASP A 13 11.75 10.70 12.43
C ASP A 13 10.36 10.03 12.37
N ILE A 14 9.39 10.50 13.17
CA ILE A 14 8.02 9.97 13.16
C ILE A 14 7.29 10.32 11.87
N LEU A 15 7.42 11.57 11.40
CA LEU A 15 6.79 12.02 10.14
C LEU A 15 7.41 11.34 8.93
N TYR A 16 8.73 11.16 8.91
CA TYR A 16 9.45 10.45 7.85
C TYR A 16 9.08 8.98 7.82
N ARG A 17 9.13 8.25 8.95
CA ARG A 17 8.69 6.85 9.03
C ARG A 17 7.22 6.68 8.66
N ARG A 18 6.35 7.60 9.06
CA ARG A 18 4.93 7.58 8.66
C ARG A 18 4.76 7.81 7.15
N GLY A 19 5.64 8.59 6.54
CA GLY A 19 5.72 8.76 5.09
C GLY A 19 6.16 7.49 4.37
N GLU A 20 7.22 6.85 4.85
CA GLU A 20 7.75 5.58 4.30
C GLU A 20 6.70 4.46 4.39
N ILE A 21 6.09 4.26 5.57
CA ILE A 21 5.04 3.24 5.77
C ILE A 21 3.86 3.49 4.82
N LYS A 22 3.44 4.75 4.64
CA LYS A 22 2.38 5.09 3.68
C LYS A 22 2.80 4.81 2.23
N GLY A 23 4.05 5.09 1.88
CA GLY A 23 4.61 4.79 0.57
C GLY A 23 4.64 3.29 0.28
N GLU A 24 5.12 2.49 1.23
CA GLU A 24 5.15 1.03 1.13
C GLU A 24 3.75 0.42 1.02
N ILE A 25 2.79 0.89 1.83
CA ILE A 25 1.40 0.42 1.75
C ILE A 25 0.80 0.75 0.38
N LYS A 26 1.05 1.97 -0.13
CA LYS A 26 0.55 2.38 -1.44
C LYS A 26 1.19 1.56 -2.56
N GLY A 27 2.50 1.34 -2.52
CA GLY A 27 3.20 0.53 -3.53
C GLY A 27 2.72 -0.91 -3.54
N ARG A 28 2.55 -1.53 -2.36
CA ARG A 28 1.99 -2.89 -2.25
C ARG A 28 0.55 -2.97 -2.78
N TYR A 29 -0.25 -1.94 -2.58
CA TYR A 29 -1.61 -1.88 -3.09
C TYR A 29 -1.64 -1.72 -4.63
N GLU A 30 -0.77 -0.88 -5.18
CA GLU A 30 -0.61 -0.71 -6.63
C GLU A 30 -0.14 -2.02 -7.30
N GLU A 31 0.86 -2.71 -6.72
CA GLU A 31 1.31 -4.03 -7.18
C GLU A 31 0.18 -5.07 -7.13
N ALA A 32 -0.60 -5.10 -6.04
CA ALA A 32 -1.74 -6.01 -5.90
C ALA A 32 -2.82 -5.74 -6.96
N MET A 33 -3.04 -4.47 -7.33
CA MET A 33 -3.95 -4.07 -8.40
C MET A 33 -3.45 -4.52 -9.77
N GLU A 34 -2.16 -4.33 -10.08
CA GLU A 34 -1.56 -4.78 -11.33
C GLU A 34 -1.65 -6.31 -11.49
N ILE A 35 -1.29 -7.06 -10.45
CA ILE A 35 -1.41 -8.52 -10.43
C ILE A 35 -2.87 -8.94 -10.62
N ALA A 36 -3.83 -8.29 -9.95
CA ALA A 36 -5.24 -8.60 -10.12
C ALA A 36 -5.73 -8.35 -11.56
N LEU A 37 -5.25 -7.27 -12.20
CA LEU A 37 -5.54 -6.94 -13.60
C LEU A 37 -5.00 -7.99 -14.56
N GLU A 38 -3.76 -8.44 -14.38
CA GLU A 38 -3.17 -9.52 -15.18
C GLU A 38 -3.92 -10.83 -14.98
N MET A 39 -4.19 -11.21 -13.74
CA MET A 39 -4.96 -12.44 -13.45
C MET A 39 -6.38 -12.37 -14.02
N LYS A 40 -7.01 -11.20 -14.04
CA LYS A 40 -8.33 -11.01 -14.66
C LYS A 40 -8.27 -11.16 -16.18
N LYS A 41 -7.23 -10.63 -16.83
CA LYS A 41 -6.97 -10.85 -18.28
C LYS A 41 -6.77 -12.33 -18.61
N ASP A 42 -6.10 -13.06 -17.72
CA ASP A 42 -5.88 -14.50 -17.83
C ASP A 42 -7.13 -15.34 -17.46
N LYS A 43 -8.27 -14.68 -17.18
CA LYS A 43 -9.56 -15.29 -16.83
C LYS A 43 -9.52 -16.15 -15.56
N PHE A 44 -8.66 -15.80 -14.60
CA PHE A 44 -8.70 -16.43 -13.29
C PHE A 44 -10.02 -16.11 -12.56
N PRO A 45 -10.53 -17.04 -11.72
CA PRO A 45 -11.69 -16.76 -10.88
C PRO A 45 -11.42 -15.64 -9.88
N ILE A 46 -12.40 -14.76 -9.67
CA ILE A 46 -12.29 -13.58 -8.78
C ILE A 46 -11.90 -13.98 -7.35
N GLU A 47 -12.46 -15.09 -6.84
CA GLU A 47 -12.11 -15.65 -5.52
C GLU A 47 -10.63 -16.01 -5.41
N LYS A 48 -10.05 -16.51 -6.50
CA LYS A 48 -8.63 -16.86 -6.57
C LYS A 48 -7.79 -15.59 -6.59
N ILE A 49 -8.17 -14.60 -7.39
CA ILE A 49 -7.51 -13.30 -7.45
C ILE A 49 -7.50 -12.65 -6.04
N ALA A 50 -8.65 -12.59 -5.37
CA ALA A 50 -8.77 -12.06 -4.01
C ALA A 50 -7.85 -12.76 -3.01
N LYS A 51 -7.71 -14.09 -3.12
CA LYS A 51 -6.83 -14.87 -2.25
C LYS A 51 -5.34 -14.58 -2.48
N TYR A 52 -4.93 -14.30 -3.72
CA TYR A 52 -3.52 -14.07 -4.05
C TYR A 52 -3.09 -12.60 -3.90
N THR A 53 -3.97 -11.65 -4.20
CA THR A 53 -3.66 -10.21 -4.12
C THR A 53 -4.04 -9.59 -2.78
N GLY A 54 -4.92 -10.24 -2.02
CA GLY A 54 -5.46 -9.69 -0.77
C GLY A 54 -6.45 -8.55 -0.98
N LEU A 55 -6.80 -8.26 -2.25
CA LEU A 55 -7.86 -7.31 -2.59
C LEU A 55 -9.23 -7.92 -2.31
N THR A 56 -10.18 -7.04 -2.03
CA THR A 56 -11.59 -7.43 -1.90
C THR A 56 -12.19 -7.80 -3.26
N ILE A 57 -13.23 -8.62 -3.22
CA ILE A 57 -13.97 -9.02 -4.42
C ILE A 57 -14.53 -7.78 -5.15
N GLU A 58 -14.98 -6.78 -4.40
CA GLU A 58 -15.51 -5.51 -4.91
C GLU A 58 -14.44 -4.73 -5.69
N GLU A 59 -13.23 -4.61 -5.13
CA GLU A 59 -12.09 -3.97 -5.81
C GLU A 59 -11.73 -4.70 -7.11
N ILE A 60 -11.73 -6.04 -7.12
CA ILE A 60 -11.41 -6.84 -8.31
C ILE A 60 -12.53 -6.77 -9.37
N GLN A 61 -13.79 -6.64 -8.95
CA GLN A 61 -14.91 -6.40 -9.86
C GLN A 61 -14.85 -5.00 -10.50
N ALA A 62 -14.38 -4.01 -9.75
CA ALA A 62 -14.23 -2.63 -10.22
C ALA A 62 -13.03 -2.41 -11.17
N LEU A 63 -12.04 -3.30 -11.19
CA LEU A 63 -10.92 -3.32 -12.16
C LEU A 63 -11.38 -3.64 -13.59
#